data_AF-A0A552X0I9-F1
#
_entry.id   AF-A0A552X0I9-F1
#
_cell.length_a   1.000
_cell.length_b   1.000
_cell.length_c   1.000
_cell.angle_alpha   90.00
_cell.angle_beta   90.00
_cell.angle_gamma   90.00
#
_symmetry.space_group_name_H-M   'P 1'
#
loop_
_entity.id
_entity.type
_entity.pdbx_description
1 polymer ?
#
loop_
_entity_poly.entity_id
_entity_poly.type
_entity_poly.pdbx_seq_one_letter_code
_entity_poly.pdbx_strand_id
1 'polypeptide(L)'
;MKKLQQLALVCAAIGIGFGWLVYQQVDTSAPSYNQGGIGMLVIIISLPTLLASAIFNIPTTLLLLNPRRRLESGMENLSGYLIWLTNWLLLFVYLYFILLTIRVVFRI
;
A
#
# COMPACT_ATOMS: atom_id res chain seq x y z
N MET A 1 -0.35 17.45 -5.57
CA MET A 1 -0.26 16.53 -4.41
C MET A 1 -1.51 15.69 -4.23
N LYS A 2 -2.73 16.26 -4.20
CA LYS A 2 -3.99 15.48 -4.06
C LYS A 2 -4.11 14.33 -5.08
N LYS A 3 -3.82 14.59 -6.35
CA LYS A 3 -3.80 13.56 -7.41
C LYS A 3 -2.76 12.44 -7.17
N LEU A 4 -1.61 12.77 -6.57
CA LEU A 4 -0.57 11.79 -6.24
C LEU A 4 -1.00 10.90 -5.07
N GLN A 5 -1.64 11.48 -4.05
CA GLN A 5 -2.22 10.71 -2.95
C GLN A 5 -3.36 9.80 -3.41
N GLN A 6 -4.18 10.27 -4.35
CA GLN A 6 -5.21 9.44 -4.99
C GLN A 6 -4.58 8.31 -5.82
N LEU A 7 -3.53 8.61 -6.59
CA LEU A 7 -2.82 7.60 -7.36
C LEU A 7 -2.20 6.53 -6.45
N ALA A 8 -1.60 6.93 -5.34
CA ALA A 8 -1.08 6.01 -4.34
C ALA A 8 -2.17 5.08 -3.81
N LEU A 9 -3.34 5.63 -3.45
CA LEU A 9 -4.50 4.85 -3.01
C LEU A 9 -4.99 3.87 -4.08
N VAL A 10 -5.06 4.31 -5.34
CA VAL A 10 -5.48 3.46 -6.47
C VAL A 10 -4.48 2.32 -6.68
N CYS A 11 -3.17 2.60 -6.67
CA CYS A 11 -2.14 1.57 -6.79
C CYS A 11 -2.20 0.56 -5.64
N ALA A 12 -2.46 1.01 -4.41
CA ALA A 12 -2.64 0.12 -3.27
C ALA A 12 -3.89 -0.75 -3.43
N ALA A 13 -5.02 -0.17 -3.83
CA ALA A 13 -6.26 -0.90 -4.06
C ALA A 13 -6.11 -1.94 -5.18
N ILE A 14 -5.43 -1.57 -6.28
CA ILE A 14 -5.13 -2.49 -7.39
C ILE A 14 -4.22 -3.62 -6.91
N GLY A 15 -3.16 -3.33 -6.15
CA GLY A 15 -2.25 -4.36 -5.63
C GLY A 15 -2.95 -5.35 -4.70
N ILE A 16 -3.80 -4.86 -3.79
CA ILE A 16 -4.61 -5.70 -2.91
C ILE A 16 -5.63 -6.51 -3.71
N GLY A 17 -6.32 -5.88 -4.66
CA GLY A 17 -7.32 -6.52 -5.50
C GLY A 17 -6.74 -7.65 -6.35
N PHE A 18 -5.60 -7.43 -7.01
CA PHE A 18 -4.90 -8.47 -7.75
C PHE A 18 -4.41 -9.58 -6.83
N GLY A 19 -3.82 -9.25 -5.68
CA GLY A 19 -3.39 -10.25 -4.70
C GLY A 19 -4.55 -11.14 -4.23
N TRP A 20 -5.71 -10.55 -3.98
CA TRP A 20 -6.93 -11.28 -3.62
C TRP A 20 -7.44 -12.19 -4.75
N LEU A 21 -7.50 -11.69 -5.98
CA LEU A 21 -7.95 -12.48 -7.14
C LEU A 21 -7.03 -13.68 -7.39
N VAL A 22 -5.72 -13.47 -7.32
CA VAL A 22 -4.73 -14.55 -7.47
C VAL A 22 -4.88 -15.56 -6.34
N TYR A 23 -5.03 -15.11 -5.09
CA TYR A 23 -5.25 -16.01 -3.96
C TYR A 23 -6.50 -16.90 -4.18
N GLN A 24 -7.63 -16.29 -4.53
CA GLN A 24 -8.88 -17.01 -4.81
C GLN A 24 -8.75 -18.01 -5.97
N GLN A 25 -8.09 -17.61 -7.06
CA GLN A 25 -7.88 -18.49 -8.20
C GLN A 25 -7.03 -19.71 -7.85
N VAL A 26 -5.96 -19.53 -7.08
CA VAL A 26 -5.06 -20.62 -6.73
C VAL A 26 -5.69 -21.55 -5.69
N ASP A 27 -6.42 -21.01 -4.71
CA ASP A 27 -7.15 -21.79 -3.71
C ASP A 27 -8.23 -22.67 -4.36
N THR A 28 -8.95 -22.14 -5.35
CA THR A 28 -9.98 -22.89 -6.10
C THR A 28 -9.37 -23.96 -7.02
N SER A 29 -8.22 -23.68 -7.65
CA SER A 29 -7.64 -24.55 -8.69
C SER A 29 -6.81 -25.70 -8.11
N ALA A 30 -6.22 -25.51 -6.92
CA ALA A 30 -5.39 -26.52 -6.29
C ALA A 30 -5.44 -26.40 -4.75
N PRO A 31 -6.51 -26.86 -4.09
CA PRO A 31 -6.67 -26.75 -2.64
C PRO A 31 -5.60 -27.49 -1.82
N SER A 32 -4.84 -28.40 -2.45
CA SER A 32 -3.71 -29.12 -1.84
C SER A 32 -2.35 -28.43 -2.05
N TYR A 33 -2.30 -27.26 -2.71
CA TYR A 33 -1.03 -26.54 -2.88
C TYR A 33 -0.55 -26.00 -1.53
N ASN A 34 0.75 -26.20 -1.28
CA ASN A 34 1.39 -25.73 -0.05
C ASN A 34 1.20 -24.22 0.06
N GLN A 35 0.63 -23.73 1.17
CA GLN A 35 0.23 -22.32 1.36
C GLN A 35 1.36 -21.32 1.05
N GLY A 36 2.63 -21.73 1.20
CA GLY A 36 3.80 -20.94 0.86
C GLY A 36 3.97 -20.62 -0.64
N GLY A 37 3.59 -21.53 -1.55
CA GLY A 37 3.69 -21.31 -2.99
C GLY A 37 2.67 -20.30 -3.50
N ILE A 38 1.45 -20.36 -2.96
CA ILE A 38 0.38 -19.38 -3.23
C ILE A 38 0.81 -18.00 -2.74
N GLY A 39 1.37 -17.93 -1.53
CA GLY A 39 1.90 -16.69 -0.96
C GLY A 39 2.98 -16.05 -1.83
N MET A 40 3.92 -16.83 -2.38
CA MET A 40 4.95 -16.31 -3.28
C MET A 40 4.38 -15.70 -4.56
N LEU A 41 3.41 -16.35 -5.21
CA LEU A 41 2.77 -15.82 -6.43
C LEU A 41 2.01 -14.53 -6.16
N VAL A 42 1.25 -14.49 -5.07
CA VAL A 42 0.55 -13.27 -4.63
C VAL A 42 1.55 -12.15 -4.42
N ILE A 43 2.65 -12.41 -3.69
CA ILE A 43 3.70 -11.42 -3.43
C ILE A 43 4.32 -10.91 -4.74
N ILE A 44 4.71 -11.78 -5.67
CA ILE A 44 5.36 -11.36 -6.92
C ILE A 44 4.47 -10.39 -7.72
N ILE A 45 3.15 -10.60 -7.71
CA ILE A 45 2.20 -9.78 -8.48
C ILE A 45 1.80 -8.51 -7.72
N SER A 46 1.58 -8.58 -6.41
CA SER A 46 1.09 -7.44 -5.61
C SER A 46 2.22 -6.52 -5.12
N LEU A 47 3.44 -7.03 -4.93
CA LEU A 47 4.53 -6.25 -4.34
C LEU A 47 4.94 -5.04 -5.21
N PRO A 48 5.07 -5.14 -6.56
CA PRO A 48 5.43 -3.99 -7.37
C PRO A 48 4.42 -2.84 -7.30
N THR A 49 3.12 -3.16 -7.29
CA THR A 49 2.03 -2.16 -7.20
C THR A 49 1.96 -1.53 -5.80
N LEU A 50 2.20 -2.32 -4.75
CA LEU A 50 2.31 -1.81 -3.38
C LEU A 50 3.56 -0.95 -3.17
N LEU A 51 4.71 -1.32 -3.75
CA LEU A 51 5.93 -0.52 -3.71
C LEU A 51 5.75 0.81 -4.46
N ALA A 52 5.15 0.79 -5.65
CA ALA A 52 4.82 2.01 -6.38
C ALA A 52 3.92 2.93 -5.55
N SER A 53 2.90 2.36 -4.89
CA SER A 53 2.05 3.12 -3.96
C SER A 53 2.85 3.73 -2.81
N ALA A 54 3.75 2.98 -2.18
CA ALA A 54 4.59 3.46 -1.08
C ALA A 54 5.49 4.64 -1.50
N ILE A 55 6.10 4.56 -2.70
CA ILE A 55 6.97 5.62 -3.25
C ILE A 55 6.20 6.94 -3.42
N PHE A 56 4.93 6.88 -3.83
CA PHE A 56 4.12 8.09 -3.96
C PHE A 56 3.49 8.54 -2.63
N ASN A 57 3.09 7.60 -1.77
CA ASN A 57 2.42 7.88 -0.50
C ASN A 57 3.37 8.53 0.52
N ILE A 58 4.51 7.91 0.82
CA ILE A 58 5.41 8.34 1.90
C ILE A 58 5.82 9.82 1.78
N PRO A 59 6.42 10.27 0.66
CA PRO A 59 6.87 11.66 0.54
C PRO A 59 5.70 12.64 0.50
N THR A 60 4.58 12.28 -0.13
CA THR A 60 3.43 13.19 -0.22
C THR A 60 2.77 13.39 1.15
N THR A 61 2.63 12.33 1.94
CA THR A 61 2.07 12.37 3.29
C THR A 61 2.93 13.17 4.26
N LEU A 62 4.25 13.04 4.17
CA LEU A 62 5.20 13.84 4.96
C LEU A 62 5.21 15.32 4.55
N LEU A 63 5.19 15.62 3.25
CA LEU A 63 5.14 17.01 2.77
C LEU A 63 3.84 17.73 3.18
N LEU A 64 2.75 16.98 3.29
CA LEU A 64 1.46 17.47 3.75
C LEU A 64 1.36 17.62 5.28
N LEU A 65 2.42 17.34 6.05
CA LEU A 65 2.51 17.79 7.44
C LEU A 65 2.58 19.32 7.52
N ASN A 66 3.22 19.96 6.53
CA ASN A 66 3.31 21.41 6.45
C ASN A 66 1.94 22.00 6.07
N PRO A 67 1.34 22.87 6.91
CA PRO A 67 0.03 23.48 6.65
C PRO A 67 -0.02 24.26 5.33
N ARG A 68 1.07 24.96 4.97
CA ARG A 68 1.13 25.73 3.70
C ARG A 68 0.99 24.83 2.48
N ARG A 69 1.67 23.67 2.50
CA ARG A 69 1.59 22.67 1.42
C ARG A 69 0.19 22.05 1.32
N ARG A 70 -0.55 21.91 2.43
CA ARG A 70 -1.95 21.42 2.42
C ARG A 70 -2.92 22.42 1.77
N LEU A 71 -2.76 23.71 2.09
CA LEU A 71 -3.51 24.81 1.47
C LEU A 71 -3.29 24.84 -0.05
N GLU A 72 -2.02 24.89 -0.48
CA GLU A 72 -1.63 24.93 -1.89
C GLU A 72 -2.11 23.72 -2.69
N SER A 73 -2.31 22.58 -2.03
CA SER A 73 -2.73 21.34 -2.68
C SER A 73 -4.23 21.06 -2.64
N GLY A 74 -5.03 21.99 -2.10
CA GLY A 74 -6.49 21.85 -2.03
C GLY A 74 -6.95 20.70 -1.13
N MET A 75 -6.22 20.48 -0.03
CA MET A 75 -6.47 19.41 0.94
C MET A 75 -7.30 19.87 2.14
N GLU A 76 -7.70 21.14 2.21
CA GLU A 76 -8.47 21.70 3.36
C GLU A 76 -9.94 21.29 3.38
N ASN A 77 -10.43 20.62 2.33
CA ASN A 77 -11.79 20.11 2.30
C ASN A 77 -11.85 18.75 3.01
N LEU A 78 -13.02 18.38 3.54
CA LEU A 78 -13.22 17.10 4.25
C LEU A 78 -12.73 15.88 3.44
N SER A 79 -12.96 15.88 2.12
CA SER A 79 -12.44 14.84 1.22
C SER A 79 -10.90 14.76 1.19
N GLY A 80 -10.21 15.89 1.26
CA GLY A 80 -8.74 15.95 1.31
C GLY A 80 -8.20 15.40 2.62
N TYR A 81 -8.82 15.76 3.75
CA TYR A 81 -8.46 15.21 5.05
C TYR A 81 -8.68 13.69 5.14
N LEU A 82 -9.78 13.17 4.58
CA LEU A 82 -10.01 11.73 4.51
C LEU A 82 -8.93 11.01 3.71
N ILE A 83 -8.58 11.53 2.52
CA ILE A 83 -7.51 10.97 1.69
C ILE A 83 -6.19 10.98 2.45
N TRP A 84 -5.88 12.07 3.16
CA TRP A 84 -4.65 12.19 3.94
C TRP A 84 -4.61 11.18 5.10
N LEU A 85 -5.73 11.01 5.81
CA LEU A 85 -5.86 10.03 6.89
C LEU A 85 -5.68 8.60 6.39
N THR A 86 -6.29 8.24 5.26
CA THR A 86 -6.11 6.91 4.66
C THR A 86 -4.67 6.67 4.23
N ASN A 87 -4.00 7.71 3.70
CA ASN A 87 -2.58 7.62 3.36
C ASN A 87 -1.69 7.43 4.60
N TRP A 88 -2.03 8.04 5.74
CA TRP A 88 -1.39 7.76 7.03
C TRP A 88 -1.54 6.30 7.47
N LEU A 89 -2.74 5.72 7.36
CA LEU A 89 -2.96 4.30 7.66
C LEU A 89 -2.10 3.40 6.77
N LEU A 90 -2.07 3.68 5.46
CA LEU A 90 -1.19 2.96 4.52
C LEU A 90 0.28 3.11 4.86
N LEU A 91 0.73 4.30 5.28
CA LEU A 91 2.10 4.54 5.73
C LEU A 91 2.47 3.62 6.90
N PHE A 92 1.58 3.51 7.90
CA PHE A 92 1.81 2.60 9.04
C PHE A 92 1.82 1.14 8.61
N VAL A 93 0.95 0.73 7.69
CA VAL A 93 0.97 -0.62 7.13
C VAL A 93 2.29 -0.91 6.43
N TYR A 94 2.80 0.02 5.61
CA TYR A 94 4.10 -0.14 4.95
C TYR A 94 5.25 -0.24 5.97
N LEU A 95 5.27 0.63 6.97
CA LEU A 95 6.28 0.58 8.04
C LEU A 95 6.23 -0.75 8.80
N TYR A 96 5.03 -1.26 9.11
CA TYR A 96 4.85 -2.56 9.76
C TYR A 96 5.45 -3.70 8.92
N PHE A 97 5.15 -3.76 7.62
CA PHE A 97 5.70 -4.79 6.74
C PHE A 97 7.21 -4.66 6.52
N ILE A 98 7.74 -3.44 6.47
CA ILE A 98 9.19 -3.21 6.41
C ILE A 98 9.86 -3.74 7.68
N LEU A 99 9.33 -3.40 8.87
CA LEU A 99 9.85 -3.90 10.15
C LEU A 99 9.76 -5.42 10.25
N LEU A 100 8.64 -6.01 9.82
CA LEU A 100 8.48 -7.47 9.76
C LEU A 100 9.53 -8.11 8.84
N THR A 101 9.78 -7.52 7.68
CA THR A 101 10.77 -8.01 6.71
C THR A 101 12.18 -7.94 7.29
N ILE A 102 12.54 -6.82 7.92
CA ILE A 102 13.81 -6.66 8.64
C ILE A 102 13.95 -7.75 9.70
N ARG A 103 12.90 -7.95 10.50
CA ARG A 103 12.88 -8.97 11.55
C ARG A 103 13.15 -10.38 11.01
N VAL A 104 12.49 -10.75 9.92
CA VAL A 104 12.66 -12.06 9.27
C VAL A 104 14.05 -12.22 8.65
N VAL A 105 14.55 -11.19 7.95
CA VAL A 105 15.86 -11.24 7.27
C VAL A 105 17.01 -11.26 8.25
N PHE A 106 16.95 -10.43 9.30
CA PHE A 106 18.02 -10.31 10.30
C PHE A 106 17.84 -11.27 11.49
N ARG A 107 16.75 -12.04 11.55
CA ARG A 107 16.39 -12.98 12.64
C ARG A 107 16.51 -12.35 14.04
N ILE A 108 16.02 -11.12 14.19
CA ILE A 108 15.93 -10.39 15.47
C ILE A 108 14.55 -10.65 16.10
#